data_AF-R5JBV7-F1
#
_entry.id   AF-R5JBV7-F1
#
_cell.length_a   1.000
_cell.length_b   1.000
_cell.length_c   1.000
_cell.angle_alpha   90.00
_cell.angle_beta   90.00
_cell.angle_gamma   90.00
#
_symmetry.space_group_name_H-M   'P 1'
#
loop_
_entity.id
_entity.type
_entity.pdbx_description
1 polymer ?
#
loop_
_entity_poly.entity_id
_entity_poly.type
_entity_poly.pdbx_seq_one_letter_code
_entity_poly.pdbx_strand_id
1 'polypeptide(L)'
;MEKNREFSSVCTFDYKKYKEFALGAVSTRKMNILFMFVSLLLLILYMIMGSYGLVIIIGIICGIFLIIYKVAGINKIQYKRTKNLNNGEDLRQTFKVSCGNIVLTSQKGDTSSYKLSQIISIIETENLFILKLKYNVGIIVDKNNLTGGSKEEFINYLFENCENLKSKKVINSKKWVIIRRVFLGICLLIFLLAIIFSFMNSNRMDKYEKSFEDKDYNVDVNESVNDGYTFKTMTVMSNNSVLYVYDFKTDKMAEHNLEYWAKSETDDNVKDEYIKEDSKDYKKYIIDDKGYVILIRKDNFVFYGIGNSHYKDELNDMIEVIDN
;
A
#
# COMPACT_ATOMS: atom_id res chain seq x y z
N MET A 1 -4.25 -52.17 15.47
CA MET A 1 -3.86 -50.76 15.29
C MET A 1 -3.55 -50.17 16.65
N GLU A 2 -2.30 -49.79 16.91
CA GLU A 2 -1.82 -49.33 18.22
C GLU A 2 -2.55 -48.05 18.68
N LYS A 3 -3.58 -48.21 19.51
CA LYS A 3 -4.37 -47.11 20.09
C LYS A 3 -3.60 -46.24 21.11
N ASN A 4 -2.34 -46.57 21.43
CA ASN A 4 -1.61 -46.01 22.56
C ASN A 4 -0.18 -45.53 22.21
N ARG A 5 0.01 -44.88 21.06
CA ARG A 5 1.28 -44.16 20.82
C ARG A 5 1.36 -42.93 21.72
N GLU A 6 2.39 -42.87 22.54
CA GLU A 6 2.69 -41.73 23.40
C GLU A 6 3.74 -40.85 22.74
N PHE A 7 3.50 -39.56 22.68
CA PHE A 7 4.48 -38.57 22.22
C PHE A 7 4.79 -37.62 23.37
N SER A 8 6.04 -37.22 23.53
CA SER A 8 6.39 -36.20 24.52
C SER A 8 7.48 -35.26 24.06
N SER A 9 7.46 -34.03 24.57
CA SER A 9 8.45 -33.00 24.26
C SER A 9 8.58 -32.06 25.45
N VAL A 10 9.80 -31.60 25.71
CA VAL A 10 10.08 -30.59 26.73
C VAL A 10 10.53 -29.32 26.03
N CYS A 11 9.79 -28.23 26.25
CA CYS A 11 10.05 -26.94 25.65
C CYS A 11 10.40 -25.91 26.73
N THR A 12 11.58 -25.31 26.62
CA THR A 12 11.96 -24.11 27.38
C THR A 12 11.79 -22.89 26.49
N PHE A 13 10.98 -21.92 26.92
CA PHE A 13 10.73 -20.67 26.21
C PHE A 13 11.82 -19.65 26.47
N ASP A 14 12.96 -19.82 25.81
CA ASP A 14 13.90 -18.72 25.66
C ASP A 14 13.32 -17.62 24.75
N TYR A 15 14.00 -16.47 24.67
CA TYR A 15 13.56 -15.35 23.83
C TYR A 15 13.46 -15.71 22.34
N LYS A 16 14.34 -16.60 21.84
CA LYS A 16 14.38 -16.99 20.42
C LYS A 16 13.12 -17.78 20.07
N LYS A 17 12.77 -18.78 20.87
CA LYS A 17 11.55 -19.59 20.71
C LYS A 17 10.29 -18.78 20.96
N TYR A 18 10.31 -17.85 21.92
CA TYR A 18 9.19 -16.92 22.11
C TYR A 18 8.94 -16.07 20.85
N LYS A 19 10.01 -15.49 20.27
CA LYS A 19 9.92 -14.70 19.04
C LYS A 19 9.44 -15.55 17.86
N GLU A 20 9.93 -16.78 17.74
CA GLU A 20 9.50 -17.73 16.72
C GLU A 20 8.01 -18.07 16.84
N PHE A 21 7.54 -18.37 18.05
CA PHE A 21 6.13 -18.59 18.35
C PHE A 21 5.27 -17.37 17.99
N ALA A 22 5.65 -16.18 18.44
CA ALA A 22 4.91 -14.95 18.17
C ALA A 22 4.80 -14.67 16.67
N LEU A 23 5.89 -14.84 15.91
CA LEU A 23 5.90 -14.70 14.46
C LEU A 23 5.03 -15.77 13.77
N GLY A 24 5.11 -17.03 14.20
CA GLY A 24 4.30 -18.11 13.65
C GLY A 24 2.80 -17.91 13.86
N ALA A 25 2.40 -17.50 15.06
CA ALA A 25 1.00 -17.25 15.41
C ALA A 25 0.42 -16.02 14.70
N VAL A 26 1.19 -14.93 14.56
CA VAL A 26 0.73 -13.70 13.90
C VAL A 26 0.73 -13.85 12.38
N SER A 27 1.73 -14.51 11.79
CA SER A 27 1.90 -14.64 10.33
C SER A 27 0.73 -15.35 9.66
N THR A 28 0.12 -16.31 10.36
CA THR A 28 -0.95 -17.18 9.84
C THR A 28 -2.37 -16.64 10.05
N ARG A 29 -2.53 -15.43 10.62
CA ARG A 29 -3.84 -14.77 10.76
C ARG A 29 -4.38 -14.30 9.40
N LYS A 30 -5.44 -14.97 8.93
CA LYS A 30 -6.10 -14.68 7.63
C LYS A 30 -6.54 -13.23 7.46
N MET A 31 -7.11 -12.61 8.51
CA MET A 31 -7.57 -11.21 8.45
C MET A 31 -6.45 -10.26 8.02
N ASN A 32 -5.23 -10.42 8.56
CA ASN A 32 -4.11 -9.56 8.21
C ASN A 32 -3.73 -9.67 6.72
N ILE A 33 -3.89 -10.85 6.12
CA ILE A 33 -3.60 -11.07 4.71
C ILE A 33 -4.64 -10.35 3.85
N LEU A 34 -5.92 -10.50 4.17
CA LEU A 34 -6.99 -9.79 3.49
C LEU A 34 -6.79 -8.27 3.54
N PHE A 35 -6.50 -7.71 4.73
CA PHE A 35 -6.22 -6.29 4.89
C PHE A 35 -5.02 -5.83 4.05
N MET A 36 -3.93 -6.60 4.01
CA MET A 36 -2.79 -6.30 3.14
C MET A 36 -3.22 -6.20 1.67
N PHE A 37 -3.94 -7.19 1.14
CA PHE A 37 -4.41 -7.16 -0.25
C PHE A 37 -5.31 -5.95 -0.54
N VAL A 38 -6.27 -5.64 0.34
CA VAL A 38 -7.16 -4.47 0.19
C VAL A 38 -6.36 -3.17 0.21
N SER A 39 -5.41 -3.01 1.13
CA SER A 39 -4.56 -1.82 1.19
C SER A 39 -3.73 -1.65 -0.08
N LEU A 40 -3.18 -2.73 -0.63
CA LEU A 40 -2.41 -2.67 -1.88
C LEU A 40 -3.28 -2.24 -3.06
N LEU A 41 -4.49 -2.76 -3.17
CA LEU A 41 -5.43 -2.38 -4.22
C LEU A 41 -5.78 -0.89 -4.12
N LEU A 42 -6.01 -0.38 -2.92
CA LEU A 42 -6.25 1.05 -2.68
C LEU A 42 -5.04 1.91 -3.09
N LEU A 43 -3.82 1.51 -2.73
CA LEU A 43 -2.60 2.25 -3.14
C LEU A 43 -2.46 2.31 -4.66
N ILE A 44 -2.72 1.20 -5.36
CA ILE A 44 -2.69 1.16 -6.83
C ILE A 44 -3.79 2.08 -7.41
N LEU A 45 -4.99 2.06 -6.85
CA LEU A 45 -6.07 2.94 -7.29
C LEU A 45 -5.69 4.42 -7.16
N TYR A 46 -5.11 4.83 -6.02
CA TYR A 46 -4.64 6.20 -5.82
C TYR A 46 -3.51 6.60 -6.76
N MET A 47 -2.62 5.66 -7.12
CA MET A 47 -1.60 5.89 -8.15
C MET A 47 -2.24 6.16 -9.52
N ILE A 48 -3.24 5.38 -9.92
CA ILE A 48 -3.97 5.56 -11.19
C ILE A 48 -4.72 6.89 -11.21
N MET A 49 -5.27 7.32 -10.07
CA MET A 49 -5.97 8.60 -9.93
C MET A 49 -5.02 9.81 -9.84
N GLY A 50 -3.70 9.64 -10.01
CA GLY A 50 -2.72 10.73 -9.92
C GLY A 50 -2.56 11.32 -8.51
N SER A 51 -3.12 10.68 -7.48
CA SER A 51 -3.12 11.17 -6.10
C SER A 51 -1.84 10.78 -5.35
N TYR A 52 -0.68 11.10 -5.93
CA TYR A 52 0.63 10.66 -5.43
C TYR A 52 0.92 11.14 -3.99
N GLY A 53 0.49 12.36 -3.64
CA GLY A 53 0.67 12.91 -2.29
C GLY A 53 0.03 12.06 -1.20
N LEU A 54 -1.18 11.52 -1.44
CA LEU A 54 -1.85 10.63 -0.48
C LEU A 54 -1.09 9.32 -0.28
N VAL A 55 -0.58 8.74 -1.38
CA VAL A 55 0.25 7.52 -1.34
C VAL A 55 1.52 7.76 -0.52
N ILE A 56 2.16 8.92 -0.68
CA ILE A 56 3.35 9.32 0.07
C ILE A 56 3.02 9.46 1.58
N ILE A 57 1.95 10.18 1.92
CA ILE A 57 1.53 10.37 3.33
C ILE A 57 1.28 9.02 4.01
N ILE A 58 0.52 8.13 3.36
CA ILE A 58 0.25 6.78 3.88
C ILE A 58 1.56 6.01 4.05
N GLY A 59 2.47 6.07 3.08
CA GLY A 59 3.78 5.44 3.15
C GLY A 59 4.62 5.92 4.34
N ILE A 60 4.66 7.22 4.60
CA ILE A 60 5.35 7.82 5.75
C ILE A 60 4.74 7.33 7.06
N ILE A 61 3.41 7.38 7.19
CA ILE A 61 2.71 6.90 8.39
C ILE A 61 3.04 5.42 8.65
N CYS A 62 2.97 4.57 7.62
CA CYS A 62 3.34 3.17 7.73
C CYS A 62 4.81 2.99 8.14
N GLY A 63 5.72 3.77 7.57
CA GLY A 63 7.15 3.78 7.93
C GLY A 63 7.38 4.11 9.41
N ILE A 64 6.70 5.14 9.92
CA ILE A 64 6.74 5.53 11.34
C ILE A 64 6.25 4.37 12.22
N PHE A 65 5.10 3.76 11.89
CA PHE A 65 4.60 2.60 12.64
C PHE A 65 5.57 1.42 12.66
N LEU A 66 6.26 1.14 11.55
CA LEU A 66 7.28 0.08 11.48
C LEU A 66 8.49 0.40 12.36
N ILE A 67 8.94 1.65 12.38
CA ILE A 67 10.02 2.11 13.25
C ILE A 67 9.62 1.99 14.71
N ILE A 68 8.44 2.49 15.09
CA ILE A 68 7.91 2.37 16.46
C ILE A 68 7.82 0.91 16.86
N TYR A 69 7.28 0.04 16.02
CA TYR A 69 7.18 -1.40 16.30
C TYR A 69 8.57 -2.03 16.54
N LYS A 70 9.57 -1.65 15.74
CA LYS A 70 10.95 -2.14 15.87
C LYS A 70 11.63 -1.62 17.14
N VAL A 71 11.50 -0.32 17.43
CA VAL A 71 12.13 0.37 18.58
C VAL A 71 11.47 -0.04 19.90
N ALA A 72 10.14 -0.11 19.95
CA ALA A 72 9.40 -0.52 21.12
C ALA A 72 9.74 -1.95 21.56
N GLY A 73 10.33 -2.77 20.67
CA GLY A 73 10.82 -4.10 21.03
C GLY A 73 9.74 -4.96 21.67
N ILE A 74 8.50 -4.84 21.20
CA ILE A 74 7.30 -5.36 21.88
C ILE A 74 7.45 -6.84 22.25
N ASN A 75 8.02 -7.65 21.37
CA ASN A 75 8.28 -9.07 21.65
C ASN A 75 9.25 -9.28 22.82
N LYS A 76 10.28 -8.43 22.96
CA LYS A 76 11.23 -8.44 24.08
C LYS A 76 10.54 -8.01 25.37
N ILE A 77 9.68 -7.00 25.32
CA ILE A 77 8.90 -6.55 26.48
C ILE A 77 7.95 -7.66 26.95
N GLN A 78 7.19 -8.27 26.03
CA GLN A 78 6.24 -9.32 26.38
C GLN A 78 6.95 -10.57 26.91
N TYR A 79 8.06 -10.98 26.30
CA TYR A 79 8.91 -12.04 26.83
C TYR A 79 9.41 -11.74 28.25
N LYS A 80 9.92 -10.53 28.50
CA LYS A 80 10.34 -10.11 29.85
C LYS A 80 9.18 -10.15 30.85
N ARG A 81 7.98 -9.74 30.45
CA ARG A 81 6.77 -9.82 31.30
C ARG A 81 6.45 -11.27 31.65
N THR A 82 6.43 -12.17 30.66
CA THR A 82 6.20 -13.61 30.90
C THR A 82 7.27 -14.21 31.82
N LYS A 83 8.54 -13.85 31.61
CA LYS A 83 9.66 -14.27 32.46
C LYS A 83 9.53 -13.76 33.89
N ASN A 84 9.16 -12.50 34.08
CA ASN A 84 8.95 -11.91 35.41
C ASN A 84 7.76 -12.57 36.14
N LEU A 85 6.68 -12.89 35.43
CA LEU A 85 5.55 -13.66 35.98
C LEU A 85 5.95 -15.09 36.38
N ASN A 86 7.05 -15.61 35.81
CA ASN A 86 7.65 -16.90 36.15
C ASN A 86 8.91 -16.74 37.02
N ASN A 87 8.88 -15.83 38.00
CA ASN A 87 9.96 -15.62 38.98
C ASN A 87 11.33 -15.30 38.37
N GLY A 88 11.37 -14.71 37.17
CA GLY A 88 12.63 -14.39 36.48
C GLY A 88 13.25 -15.56 35.73
N GLU A 89 12.57 -16.70 35.64
CA GLU A 89 13.02 -17.90 34.91
C GLU A 89 12.28 -18.07 33.59
N ASP A 90 12.95 -18.72 32.63
CA ASP A 90 12.32 -19.04 31.35
C ASP A 90 11.22 -20.08 31.54
N LEU A 91 10.08 -19.87 30.90
CA LEU A 91 8.93 -20.76 31.03
C LEU A 91 9.27 -22.14 30.46
N ARG A 92 9.36 -23.16 31.31
CA ARG A 92 9.52 -24.55 30.88
C ARG A 92 8.19 -25.29 30.95
N GLN A 93 7.85 -25.99 29.88
CA GLN A 93 6.62 -26.77 29.76
C GLN A 93 6.93 -28.15 29.18
N THR A 94 6.39 -29.17 29.82
CA THR A 94 6.41 -30.54 29.30
C THR A 94 5.08 -30.82 28.60
N PHE A 95 5.16 -31.28 27.37
CA PHE A 95 4.06 -31.75 26.57
C PHE A 95 4.07 -33.28 26.55
N LYS A 96 2.93 -33.92 26.82
CA LYS A 96 2.74 -35.36 26.66
C LYS A 96 1.38 -35.65 26.01
N VAL A 97 1.36 -36.53 25.01
CA VAL A 97 0.15 -37.19 24.53
C VAL A 97 0.01 -38.50 25.26
N SER A 98 -1.09 -38.69 25.99
CA SER A 98 -1.40 -39.94 26.66
C SER A 98 -2.92 -40.16 26.67
N CYS A 99 -3.35 -41.39 26.40
CA CYS A 99 -4.76 -41.81 26.39
C CYS A 99 -5.70 -40.90 25.57
N GLY A 100 -5.24 -40.41 24.40
CA GLY A 100 -6.06 -39.55 23.53
C GLY A 100 -6.24 -38.11 24.03
N ASN A 101 -5.48 -37.69 25.05
CA ASN A 101 -5.44 -36.33 25.55
C ASN A 101 -4.01 -35.76 25.48
N ILE A 102 -3.91 -34.43 25.43
CA ILE A 102 -2.67 -33.70 25.64
C ILE A 102 -2.61 -33.25 27.10
N VAL A 103 -1.56 -33.64 27.80
CA VAL A 103 -1.24 -33.19 29.13
C VAL A 103 -0.06 -32.23 29.05
N LEU A 104 -0.25 -31.04 29.62
CA LEU A 104 0.77 -30.02 29.77
C LEU A 104 1.14 -29.92 31.23
N THR A 105 2.43 -30.09 31.55
CA THR A 105 2.95 -29.91 32.91
C THR A 105 3.84 -28.67 32.94
N SER A 106 3.50 -27.72 33.79
CA SER A 106 4.30 -26.52 34.03
C SER A 106 5.57 -26.87 34.82
N GLN A 107 6.55 -25.97 34.82
CA GLN A 107 7.74 -26.10 35.66
C GLN A 107 7.41 -26.24 37.16
N LYS A 108 6.29 -25.67 37.62
CA LYS A 108 5.84 -25.74 39.02
C LYS A 108 5.07 -27.01 39.35
N GLY A 109 4.87 -27.90 38.37
CA GLY A 109 4.13 -29.16 38.52
C GLY A 109 2.64 -29.05 38.23
N ASP A 110 2.11 -27.85 37.96
CA ASP A 110 0.70 -27.67 37.58
C ASP A 110 0.42 -28.40 36.26
N THR A 111 -0.65 -29.18 36.22
CA THR A 111 -1.05 -29.92 35.03
C THR A 111 -2.31 -29.35 34.41
N SER A 112 -2.34 -29.31 33.09
CA SER A 112 -3.52 -28.96 32.31
C SER A 112 -3.75 -30.02 31.25
N SER A 113 -4.97 -30.54 31.14
CA SER A 113 -5.33 -31.57 30.17
C SER A 113 -6.29 -31.02 29.12
N TYR A 114 -5.99 -31.31 27.85
CA TYR A 114 -6.75 -30.87 26.68
C TYR A 114 -7.12 -32.08 25.84
N LYS A 115 -8.37 -32.15 25.39
CA LYS A 115 -8.80 -33.19 24.45
C LYS A 115 -8.19 -32.93 23.08
N LEU A 116 -7.78 -33.98 22.36
CA LEU A 116 -7.25 -33.83 20.99
C LEU A 116 -8.25 -33.09 20.08
N SER A 117 -9.56 -33.32 20.25
CA SER A 117 -10.61 -32.63 19.49
C SER A 117 -10.63 -31.11 19.68
N GLN A 118 -9.96 -30.54 20.69
CA GLN A 118 -9.87 -29.08 20.83
C GLN A 118 -8.88 -28.43 19.86
N ILE A 119 -7.99 -29.21 19.23
CA ILE A 119 -7.02 -28.71 18.26
C ILE A 119 -7.74 -28.43 16.94
N ILE A 120 -7.63 -27.20 16.46
CA ILE A 120 -8.30 -26.75 15.23
C ILE A 120 -7.34 -26.52 14.07
N SER A 121 -6.05 -26.36 14.32
CA SER A 121 -5.03 -26.26 13.26
C SER A 121 -3.64 -26.49 13.82
N ILE A 122 -2.72 -26.92 12.96
CA ILE A 122 -1.30 -27.04 13.28
C ILE A 122 -0.55 -25.98 12.48
N ILE A 123 0.25 -25.16 13.17
CA ILE A 123 1.19 -24.23 12.53
C ILE A 123 2.59 -24.78 12.75
N GLU A 124 3.35 -24.91 11.68
CA GLU A 124 4.74 -25.31 11.72
C GLU A 124 5.66 -24.10 11.54
N THR A 125 6.63 -23.98 12.44
CA THR A 125 7.76 -23.05 12.35
C THR A 125 9.06 -23.84 12.13
N GLU A 126 10.23 -23.23 12.26
CA GLU A 126 11.51 -23.90 12.06
C GLU A 126 11.76 -24.98 13.11
N ASN A 127 11.53 -24.67 14.38
CA ASN A 127 11.81 -25.51 15.54
C ASN A 127 10.55 -25.97 16.30
N LEU A 128 9.37 -25.39 16.02
CA LEU A 128 8.17 -25.64 16.81
C LEU A 128 7.00 -26.16 15.94
N PHE A 129 6.17 -27.01 16.55
CA PHE A 129 4.77 -27.14 16.17
C PHE A 129 3.92 -26.34 17.16
N ILE A 130 3.00 -25.53 16.64
CA ILE A 130 2.02 -24.78 17.42
C ILE A 130 0.65 -25.37 17.14
N LEU A 131 0.12 -26.11 18.11
CA LEU A 131 -1.21 -26.70 18.06
C LEU A 131 -2.21 -25.63 18.52
N LYS A 132 -2.95 -25.06 17.57
CA LYS A 132 -3.90 -23.99 17.85
C LYS A 132 -5.20 -24.58 18.38
N LEU A 133 -5.68 -24.04 19.51
CA LEU A 133 -6.98 -24.34 20.08
C LEU A 133 -8.04 -23.31 19.64
N LYS A 134 -9.32 -23.64 19.83
CA LYS A 134 -10.48 -22.82 19.39
C LYS A 134 -10.46 -21.37 19.91
N TYR A 135 -9.92 -21.13 21.12
CA TYR A 135 -9.85 -19.81 21.77
C TYR A 135 -8.48 -19.12 21.67
N ASN A 136 -7.74 -19.34 20.57
CA ASN A 136 -6.43 -18.71 20.31
C ASN A 136 -5.31 -19.01 21.32
N VAL A 137 -5.48 -20.00 22.21
CA VAL A 137 -4.38 -20.59 22.98
C VAL A 137 -3.63 -21.55 22.08
N GLY A 138 -2.30 -21.45 22.03
CA GLY A 138 -1.43 -22.34 21.27
C GLY A 138 -0.64 -23.25 22.21
N ILE A 139 -0.75 -24.56 22.01
CA ILE A 139 0.13 -25.53 22.67
C ILE A 139 1.39 -25.67 21.84
N ILE A 140 2.55 -25.58 22.46
CA ILE A 140 3.83 -25.55 21.75
C ILE A 140 4.57 -26.86 21.98
N VAL A 141 5.03 -27.45 20.89
CA VAL A 141 5.78 -28.70 20.88
C VAL A 141 7.13 -28.41 20.22
N ASP A 142 8.22 -28.64 20.95
CA ASP A 142 9.57 -28.52 20.41
C ASP A 142 9.85 -29.73 19.52
N LYS A 143 10.13 -29.47 18.23
CA LYS A 143 10.38 -30.50 17.22
C LYS A 143 11.70 -31.21 17.46
N ASN A 144 12.67 -30.55 18.09
CA ASN A 144 14.02 -31.08 18.24
C ASN A 144 14.13 -32.05 19.42
N ASN A 145 13.21 -31.95 20.38
CA ASN A 145 13.17 -32.79 21.59
C ASN A 145 11.93 -33.70 21.62
N LEU A 146 11.33 -33.99 20.46
CA LEU A 146 10.18 -34.88 20.37
C LEU A 146 10.62 -36.33 20.56
N THR A 147 9.92 -37.05 21.42
CA THR A 147 10.14 -38.47 21.74
C THR A 147 8.84 -39.26 21.48
N GLY A 148 8.97 -40.57 21.29
CA GLY A 148 7.83 -41.47 21.00
C GLY A 148 7.52 -41.66 19.50
N GLY A 149 8.32 -41.06 18.62
CA GLY A 149 8.24 -41.23 17.16
C GLY A 149 8.87 -40.07 16.41
N SER A 150 8.79 -40.10 15.08
CA SER A 150 9.25 -39.02 14.21
C SER A 150 8.28 -37.83 14.19
N LYS A 151 8.74 -36.69 13.65
CA LYS A 151 7.89 -35.50 13.44
C LYS A 151 6.69 -35.80 12.54
N GLU A 152 6.90 -36.61 11.50
CA GLU A 152 5.86 -37.01 10.55
C GLU A 152 4.87 -37.98 11.19
N GLU A 153 5.36 -38.94 11.97
CA GLU A 153 4.50 -39.87 12.72
C GLU A 153 3.61 -39.14 13.71
N PHE A 154 4.12 -38.11 14.40
CA PHE A 154 3.33 -37.28 15.30
C PHE A 154 2.22 -36.52 14.57
N ILE A 155 2.53 -35.92 13.41
CA ILE A 155 1.54 -35.20 12.60
C ILE A 155 0.48 -36.16 12.06
N ASN A 156 0.87 -37.33 11.57
CA ASN A 156 -0.06 -38.37 11.09
C ASN A 156 -0.96 -38.85 12.22
N TYR A 157 -0.38 -39.09 13.42
CA TYR A 157 -1.15 -39.44 14.61
C TYR A 157 -2.21 -38.37 14.93
N LEU A 158 -1.85 -37.08 14.87
CA LEU A 158 -2.81 -36.00 15.10
C LEU A 158 -3.91 -35.96 14.02
N PHE A 159 -3.59 -36.21 12.75
CA PHE A 159 -4.60 -36.25 11.69
C PHE A 159 -5.56 -37.44 11.81
N GLU A 160 -5.08 -38.60 12.24
CA GLU A 160 -5.90 -39.80 12.44
C GLU A 160 -6.83 -39.67 13.66
N ASN A 161 -6.32 -39.09 14.75
CA ASN A 161 -6.99 -39.10 16.06
C ASN A 161 -7.70 -37.78 16.41
N CYS A 162 -7.50 -36.70 15.65
CA CYS A 162 -8.20 -35.43 15.83
C CYS A 162 -9.21 -35.18 14.70
N GLU A 163 -10.50 -35.32 14.99
CA GLU A 163 -11.59 -35.09 14.03
C GLU A 163 -11.52 -33.70 13.38
N ASN A 164 -11.15 -32.68 14.15
CA ASN A 164 -11.09 -31.30 13.68
C ASN A 164 -9.89 -30.99 12.76
N LEU A 165 -8.96 -31.94 12.59
CA LEU A 165 -7.79 -31.83 11.73
C LEU A 165 -7.87 -32.66 10.44
N LYS A 166 -8.75 -33.66 10.33
CA LYS A 166 -8.76 -34.66 9.23
C LYS A 166 -8.68 -34.10 7.81
N SER A 167 -9.28 -32.95 7.54
CA SER A 167 -9.30 -32.31 6.21
C SER A 167 -8.33 -31.12 6.07
N LYS A 168 -7.52 -30.85 7.10
CA LYS A 168 -6.65 -29.67 7.15
C LYS A 168 -5.22 -30.02 6.78
N LYS A 169 -4.47 -29.00 6.37
CA LYS A 169 -3.03 -29.09 6.13
C LYS A 169 -2.28 -28.38 7.25
N VAL A 170 -1.07 -28.84 7.52
CA VAL A 170 -0.13 -28.13 8.39
C VAL A 170 0.21 -26.79 7.75
N ILE A 171 0.03 -25.70 8.50
CA ILE A 171 0.28 -24.34 8.01
C ILE A 171 1.75 -24.01 8.22
N ASN A 172 2.51 -23.94 7.14
CA ASN A 172 3.91 -23.53 7.20
C ASN A 172 4.03 -22.01 7.35
N SER A 173 4.43 -21.55 8.53
CA SER A 173 4.56 -20.12 8.84
C SER A 173 5.63 -19.41 8.02
N LYS A 174 6.70 -20.09 7.61
CA LYS A 174 7.81 -19.51 6.82
C LYS A 174 7.31 -18.97 5.49
N LYS A 175 6.40 -19.69 4.82
CA LYS A 175 5.76 -19.24 3.57
C LYS A 175 5.01 -17.92 3.77
N TRP A 176 4.24 -17.82 4.86
CA TRP A 176 3.49 -16.61 5.19
C TRP A 176 4.38 -15.42 5.56
N VAL A 177 5.50 -15.68 6.25
CA VAL A 177 6.50 -14.64 6.53
C VAL A 177 7.11 -14.11 5.23
N ILE A 178 7.41 -14.99 4.27
CA ILE A 178 7.94 -14.59 2.95
C ILE A 178 6.92 -13.72 2.21
N ILE A 179 5.66 -14.14 2.13
CA ILE A 179 4.59 -13.37 1.47
C ILE A 179 4.49 -11.95 2.05
N ARG A 180 4.56 -11.81 3.38
CA ARG A 180 4.53 -10.49 4.04
C ARG A 180 5.73 -9.62 3.68
N ARG A 181 6.92 -10.21 3.54
CA ARG A 181 8.12 -9.47 3.12
C ARG A 181 8.01 -9.01 1.66
N VAL A 182 7.53 -9.88 0.78
CA VAL A 182 7.27 -9.53 -0.63
C VAL A 182 6.25 -8.39 -0.71
N PHE A 183 5.15 -8.50 0.03
CA PHE A 183 4.14 -7.45 0.10
C PHE A 183 4.72 -6.10 0.53
N LEU A 184 5.51 -6.07 1.61
CA LEU A 184 6.18 -4.85 2.06
C LEU A 184 7.12 -4.28 0.99
N GLY A 185 7.82 -5.14 0.25
CA GLY A 185 8.66 -4.72 -0.88
C GLY A 185 7.87 -4.05 -2.01
N ILE A 186 6.70 -4.60 -2.35
CA ILE A 186 5.80 -4.01 -3.37
C ILE A 186 5.27 -2.65 -2.89
N CYS A 187 4.83 -2.54 -1.64
CA CYS A 187 4.38 -1.25 -1.10
C CYS A 187 5.49 -0.19 -1.11
N LEU A 188 6.73 -0.59 -0.80
CA LEU A 188 7.88 0.31 -0.85
C LEU A 188 8.18 0.77 -2.29
N LEU A 189 8.06 -0.13 -3.27
CA LEU A 189 8.20 0.21 -4.68
C LEU A 189 7.14 1.23 -5.12
N ILE A 190 5.87 1.02 -4.75
CA ILE A 190 4.77 1.96 -5.04
C ILE A 190 5.03 3.32 -4.42
N PHE A 191 5.50 3.35 -3.17
CA PHE A 191 5.85 4.60 -2.48
C PHE A 191 6.97 5.37 -3.22
N LEU A 192 8.02 4.68 -3.67
CA LEU A 192 9.10 5.32 -4.44
C LEU A 192 8.60 5.83 -5.80
N LEU A 193 7.76 5.06 -6.50
CA LEU A 193 7.14 5.50 -7.75
C LEU A 193 6.25 6.73 -7.54
N ALA A 194 5.51 6.79 -6.43
CA ALA A 194 4.70 7.96 -6.08
C ALA A 194 5.55 9.21 -5.90
N ILE A 195 6.73 9.11 -5.25
CA ILE A 195 7.67 10.24 -5.12
C ILE A 195 8.15 10.70 -6.49
N ILE A 196 8.57 9.76 -7.36
CA ILE A 196 9.05 10.08 -8.71
C ILE A 196 7.96 10.78 -9.50
N PHE A 197 6.75 10.22 -9.54
CA PHE A 197 5.64 10.84 -10.28
C PHE A 197 5.18 12.15 -9.68
N SER A 198 5.21 12.31 -8.36
CA SER A 198 4.92 13.59 -7.71
C SER A 198 5.93 14.66 -8.13
N PHE A 199 7.22 14.32 -8.20
CA PHE A 199 8.27 15.24 -8.64
C PHE A 199 8.14 15.57 -10.13
N MET A 200 7.89 14.56 -10.97
CA MET A 200 7.64 14.78 -12.40
C MET A 200 6.44 15.69 -12.63
N ASN A 201 5.34 15.51 -11.89
CA ASN A 201 4.12 16.31 -12.03
C ASN A 201 4.33 17.76 -11.54
N SER A 202 5.00 17.94 -10.39
CA SER A 202 5.27 19.27 -9.84
C SER A 202 6.11 20.13 -10.79
N ASN A 203 7.04 19.52 -11.51
CA ASN A 203 7.97 20.26 -12.39
C ASN A 203 7.40 20.48 -13.81
N ARG A 204 6.15 20.08 -14.09
CA ARG A 204 5.57 20.27 -15.44
C ARG A 204 5.36 21.74 -15.76
N MET A 205 4.83 22.53 -14.82
CA MET A 205 4.65 23.97 -15.02
C MET A 205 6.01 24.67 -15.17
N ASP A 206 6.98 24.31 -14.34
CA ASP A 206 8.34 24.89 -14.39
C ASP A 206 9.05 24.58 -15.73
N LYS A 207 8.73 23.46 -16.37
CA LYS A 207 9.20 23.16 -17.73
C LYS A 207 8.59 24.10 -18.75
N TYR A 208 7.28 24.35 -18.67
CA TYR A 208 6.63 25.30 -19.58
C TYR A 208 7.17 26.72 -19.38
N GLU A 209 7.29 27.16 -18.13
CA GLU A 209 7.91 28.44 -17.76
C GLU A 209 9.28 28.60 -18.44
N LYS A 210 10.17 27.62 -18.24
CA LYS A 210 11.49 27.63 -18.86
C LYS A 210 11.44 27.61 -20.40
N SER A 211 10.54 26.83 -21.00
CA SER A 211 10.41 26.77 -22.47
C SER A 211 9.93 28.09 -23.08
N PHE A 212 9.14 28.88 -22.34
CA PHE A 212 8.75 30.23 -22.76
C PHE A 212 9.89 31.24 -22.52
N GLU A 213 10.58 31.17 -21.38
CA GLU A 213 11.76 32.01 -21.11
C GLU A 213 12.89 31.80 -22.13
N ASP A 214 13.16 30.54 -22.52
CA ASP A 214 14.18 30.18 -23.53
C ASP A 214 13.84 30.75 -24.93
N LYS A 215 12.59 31.16 -25.18
CA LYS A 215 12.13 31.86 -26.39
C LYS A 215 11.97 33.38 -26.18
N ASP A 216 12.57 33.94 -25.14
CA ASP A 216 12.54 35.37 -24.79
C ASP A 216 11.13 35.94 -24.47
N TYR A 217 10.17 35.11 -24.08
CA TYR A 217 8.88 35.59 -23.56
C TYR A 217 8.98 36.00 -22.08
N ASN A 218 8.21 37.01 -21.68
CA ASN A 218 8.12 37.39 -20.29
C ASN A 218 7.09 36.53 -19.58
N VAL A 219 7.49 35.83 -18.52
CA VAL A 219 6.66 34.87 -17.80
C VAL A 219 6.45 35.33 -16.36
N ASP A 220 5.19 35.41 -15.94
CA ASP A 220 4.83 35.69 -14.55
C ASP A 220 4.00 34.54 -13.98
N VAL A 221 4.39 34.04 -12.81
CA VAL A 221 3.82 32.85 -12.20
C VAL A 221 3.16 33.23 -10.88
N ASN A 222 1.85 33.04 -10.83
CA ASN A 222 1.03 33.36 -9.67
C ASN A 222 0.29 32.12 -9.17
N GLU A 223 0.04 32.07 -7.86
CA GLU A 223 -0.92 31.14 -7.27
C GLU A 223 -2.27 31.85 -7.13
N SER A 224 -3.31 31.25 -7.71
CA SER A 224 -4.68 31.75 -7.59
C SER A 224 -5.58 30.73 -6.91
N VAL A 225 -6.58 31.25 -6.19
CA VAL A 225 -7.57 30.45 -5.46
C VAL A 225 -8.93 30.64 -6.11
N ASN A 226 -9.56 29.56 -6.53
CA ASN A 226 -10.90 29.52 -7.13
C ASN A 226 -11.60 28.25 -6.62
N ASP A 227 -12.85 28.39 -6.19
CA ASP A 227 -13.67 27.31 -5.64
C ASP A 227 -12.97 26.45 -4.55
N GLY A 228 -12.13 27.07 -3.73
CA GLY A 228 -11.41 26.39 -2.65
C GLY A 228 -10.20 25.55 -3.10
N TYR A 229 -9.82 25.62 -4.37
CA TYR A 229 -8.61 25.02 -4.90
C TYR A 229 -7.57 26.09 -5.22
N THR A 230 -6.33 25.89 -4.75
CA THR A 230 -5.16 26.64 -5.22
C THR A 230 -4.66 26.01 -6.51
N PHE A 231 -4.56 26.78 -7.59
CA PHE A 231 -3.95 26.39 -8.85
C PHE A 231 -2.82 27.36 -9.19
N LYS A 232 -1.77 26.80 -9.81
CA LYS A 232 -0.66 27.57 -10.35
C LYS A 232 -1.11 28.10 -11.71
N THR A 233 -1.04 29.42 -11.86
CA THR A 233 -1.30 30.12 -13.11
C THR A 233 -0.01 30.75 -13.61
N MET A 234 0.26 30.60 -14.88
CA MET A 234 1.39 31.23 -15.54
C MET A 234 0.84 32.15 -16.63
N THR A 235 1.27 33.41 -16.61
CA THR A 235 0.96 34.40 -17.64
C THR A 235 2.21 34.56 -18.49
N VAL A 236 2.10 34.22 -19.77
CA VAL A 236 3.14 34.43 -20.77
C VAL A 236 2.76 35.65 -21.59
N MET A 237 3.62 36.66 -21.59
CA MET A 237 3.39 37.94 -22.27
C MET A 237 4.39 38.11 -23.40
N SER A 238 3.87 38.54 -24.55
CA SER A 238 4.67 39.15 -25.60
C SER A 238 4.30 40.63 -25.75
N ASN A 239 4.71 41.25 -26.86
CA ASN A 239 4.48 42.67 -27.09
C ASN A 239 2.99 42.99 -27.24
N ASN A 240 2.21 42.12 -27.89
CA ASN A 240 0.80 42.39 -28.20
C ASN A 240 -0.16 41.24 -27.87
N SER A 241 0.33 40.11 -27.35
CA SER A 241 -0.47 38.92 -27.05
C SER A 241 -0.20 38.42 -25.63
N VAL A 242 -1.21 37.79 -25.04
CA VAL A 242 -1.11 37.17 -23.71
C VAL A 242 -1.63 35.75 -23.78
N LEU A 243 -0.88 34.83 -23.17
CA LEU A 243 -1.23 33.43 -23.02
C LEU A 243 -1.25 33.07 -21.54
N TYR A 244 -2.41 32.62 -21.07
CA TYR A 244 -2.58 32.12 -19.71
C TYR A 244 -2.48 30.60 -19.69
N VAL A 245 -1.76 30.04 -18.73
CA VAL A 245 -1.59 28.60 -18.53
C VAL A 245 -2.06 28.23 -17.13
N TYR A 246 -3.02 27.31 -17.07
CA TYR A 246 -3.69 26.89 -15.85
C TYR A 246 -3.39 25.42 -15.57
N ASP A 247 -2.87 25.11 -14.38
CA ASP A 247 -2.77 23.73 -13.88
C ASP A 247 -3.99 23.36 -13.03
N PHE A 248 -4.93 22.61 -13.62
CA PHE A 248 -6.17 22.19 -12.97
C PHE A 248 -6.04 20.90 -12.15
N LYS A 249 -4.81 20.38 -11.94
CA LYS A 249 -4.47 19.14 -11.20
C LYS A 249 -5.05 17.83 -11.73
N THR A 250 -6.19 17.86 -12.40
CA THR A 250 -6.88 16.69 -12.95
C THR A 250 -7.34 16.97 -14.37
N ASP A 251 -7.27 15.94 -15.22
CA ASP A 251 -7.70 15.99 -16.62
C ASP A 251 -9.19 16.38 -16.76
N LYS A 252 -10.07 15.85 -15.89
CA LYS A 252 -11.50 16.18 -15.89
C LYS A 252 -11.78 17.65 -15.58
N MET A 253 -11.02 18.26 -14.67
CA MET A 253 -11.17 19.69 -14.38
C MET A 253 -10.68 20.52 -15.56
N ALA A 254 -9.58 20.13 -16.20
CA ALA A 254 -9.09 20.79 -17.40
C ALA A 254 -10.09 20.69 -18.57
N GLU A 255 -10.66 19.50 -18.81
CA GLU A 255 -11.71 19.26 -19.81
C GLU A 255 -12.94 20.13 -19.56
N HIS A 256 -13.45 20.14 -18.32
CA HIS A 256 -14.59 20.96 -17.94
C HIS A 256 -14.34 22.46 -18.14
N ASN A 257 -13.18 22.98 -17.72
CA ASN A 257 -12.85 24.39 -17.85
C ASN A 257 -12.61 24.79 -19.31
N LEU A 258 -11.98 23.92 -20.12
CA LEU A 258 -11.82 24.14 -21.55
C LEU A 258 -13.18 24.31 -22.24
N GLU A 259 -14.11 23.40 -21.99
CA GLU A 259 -15.47 23.47 -22.57
C GLU A 259 -16.25 24.71 -22.09
N TYR A 260 -16.14 25.03 -20.80
CA TYR A 260 -16.78 26.20 -20.22
C TYR A 260 -16.27 27.50 -20.87
N TRP A 261 -14.95 27.65 -21.01
CA TRP A 261 -14.36 28.83 -21.64
C TRP A 261 -14.67 28.90 -23.14
N ALA A 262 -14.62 27.78 -23.86
CA ALA A 262 -15.00 27.76 -25.28
C ALA A 262 -16.45 28.24 -25.50
N LYS A 263 -17.38 27.85 -24.62
CA LYS A 263 -18.78 28.34 -24.64
C LYS A 263 -18.88 29.83 -24.32
N SER A 264 -18.14 30.30 -23.32
CA SER A 264 -18.11 31.71 -22.95
C SER A 264 -17.64 32.61 -24.11
N GLU A 265 -16.65 32.16 -24.89
CA GLU A 265 -16.13 32.91 -26.04
C GLU A 265 -17.04 32.86 -27.29
N THR A 266 -18.02 31.95 -27.32
CA THR A 266 -18.89 31.69 -28.49
C THR A 266 -20.38 31.93 -28.21
N ASP A 267 -20.71 32.66 -27.15
CA ASP A 267 -22.11 32.88 -26.69
C ASP A 267 -22.90 31.55 -26.59
N ASP A 268 -22.31 30.55 -25.93
CA ASP A 268 -22.81 29.18 -25.69
C ASP A 268 -22.89 28.23 -26.91
N ASN A 269 -22.58 28.70 -28.13
CA ASN A 269 -22.66 27.90 -29.35
C ASN A 269 -21.28 27.63 -29.97
N VAL A 270 -20.56 26.64 -29.42
CA VAL A 270 -19.28 26.19 -29.98
C VAL A 270 -19.54 25.44 -31.29
N LYS A 271 -19.11 26.03 -32.41
CA LYS A 271 -19.23 25.42 -33.74
C LYS A 271 -18.12 24.39 -33.98
N ASP A 272 -18.43 23.31 -34.71
CA ASP A 272 -17.46 22.26 -35.06
C ASP A 272 -16.23 22.81 -35.80
N GLU A 273 -16.38 23.90 -36.56
CA GLU A 273 -15.29 24.56 -37.30
C GLU A 273 -14.19 25.15 -36.40
N TYR A 274 -14.50 25.41 -35.12
CA TYR A 274 -13.54 25.88 -34.14
C TYR A 274 -12.65 24.77 -33.58
N ILE A 275 -13.10 23.51 -33.63
CA ILE A 275 -12.32 22.36 -33.16
C ILE A 275 -11.27 22.03 -34.22
N LYS A 276 -10.00 22.26 -33.90
CA LYS A 276 -8.89 21.94 -34.81
C LYS A 276 -8.30 20.56 -34.55
N GLU A 277 -8.24 20.18 -33.29
CA GLU A 277 -7.76 18.86 -32.87
C GLU A 277 -8.57 18.38 -31.66
N ASP A 278 -8.91 17.09 -31.65
CA ASP A 278 -9.62 16.44 -30.55
C ASP A 278 -9.10 15.01 -30.38
N SER A 279 -8.38 14.80 -29.28
CA SER A 279 -7.85 13.52 -28.84
C SER A 279 -8.11 13.33 -27.36
N LYS A 280 -7.76 12.14 -26.84
CA LYS A 280 -8.05 11.78 -25.45
C LYS A 280 -7.41 12.74 -24.45
N ASP A 281 -6.18 13.18 -24.71
CA ASP A 281 -5.32 13.97 -23.83
C ASP A 281 -5.00 15.36 -24.39
N TYR A 282 -5.47 15.67 -25.61
CA TYR A 282 -5.26 16.95 -26.26
C TYR A 282 -6.54 17.45 -26.94
N LYS A 283 -6.88 18.74 -26.77
CA LYS A 283 -7.99 19.35 -27.50
C LYS A 283 -7.71 20.81 -27.78
N LYS A 284 -7.92 21.26 -29.02
CA LYS A 284 -7.58 22.62 -29.49
C LYS A 284 -8.78 23.29 -30.15
N TYR A 285 -9.18 24.44 -29.62
CA TYR A 285 -10.12 25.36 -30.22
C TYR A 285 -9.41 26.59 -30.76
N ILE A 286 -9.79 27.04 -31.95
CA ILE A 286 -9.43 28.35 -32.50
C ILE A 286 -10.72 29.09 -32.86
N ILE A 287 -10.94 30.24 -32.22
CA ILE A 287 -12.15 31.06 -32.36
C ILE A 287 -11.73 32.43 -32.91
N ASP A 288 -12.35 32.86 -34.02
CA ASP A 288 -11.90 34.01 -34.82
C ASP A 288 -13.06 34.94 -35.25
N ASP A 289 -14.14 34.99 -34.47
CA ASP A 289 -15.35 35.75 -34.83
C ASP A 289 -15.33 37.20 -34.28
N LYS A 290 -14.96 37.39 -33.00
CA LYS A 290 -14.96 38.70 -32.30
C LYS A 290 -13.56 39.15 -31.84
N GLY A 291 -12.55 38.34 -32.13
CA GLY A 291 -11.17 38.42 -31.65
C GLY A 291 -10.46 37.09 -31.99
N TYR A 292 -9.15 36.98 -31.75
CA TYR A 292 -8.43 35.73 -31.99
C TYR A 292 -8.15 35.04 -30.65
N VAL A 293 -8.84 33.93 -30.42
CA VAL A 293 -8.73 33.14 -29.19
C VAL A 293 -8.28 31.72 -29.52
N ILE A 294 -7.29 31.24 -28.77
CA ILE A 294 -6.84 29.85 -28.82
C ILE A 294 -7.01 29.23 -27.44
N LEU A 295 -7.76 28.13 -27.36
CA LEU A 295 -7.91 27.33 -26.16
C LEU A 295 -7.36 25.94 -26.40
N ILE A 296 -6.40 25.50 -25.59
CA ILE A 296 -5.81 24.16 -25.68
C ILE A 296 -5.90 23.47 -24.34
N ARG A 297 -6.38 22.23 -24.32
CA ARG A 297 -6.14 21.30 -23.21
C ARG A 297 -5.01 20.36 -23.61
N LYS A 298 -4.03 20.18 -22.73
CA LYS A 298 -3.00 19.12 -22.80
C LYS A 298 -2.85 18.52 -21.41
N ASP A 299 -3.34 17.29 -21.24
CA ASP A 299 -3.54 16.65 -19.92
C ASP A 299 -4.35 17.54 -18.93
N ASN A 300 -3.81 17.79 -17.73
CA ASN A 300 -4.39 18.63 -16.69
C ASN A 300 -4.16 20.13 -16.89
N PHE A 301 -3.57 20.55 -18.01
CA PHE A 301 -3.32 21.95 -18.32
C PHE A 301 -4.33 22.49 -19.31
N VAL A 302 -4.77 23.73 -19.08
CA VAL A 302 -5.48 24.51 -20.09
C VAL A 302 -4.67 25.76 -20.41
N PHE A 303 -4.49 26.01 -21.69
CA PHE A 303 -3.81 27.16 -22.24
C PHE A 303 -4.88 28.04 -22.89
N TYR A 304 -4.93 29.31 -22.48
CA TYR A 304 -5.88 30.28 -22.96
C TYR A 304 -5.13 31.50 -23.52
N GLY A 305 -5.01 31.53 -24.84
CA GLY A 305 -4.42 32.61 -25.60
C GLY A 305 -5.47 33.62 -26.07
N ILE A 306 -5.20 34.90 -25.84
CA ILE A 306 -6.04 36.01 -26.30
C ILE A 306 -5.17 36.98 -27.12
N GLY A 307 -5.58 37.25 -28.35
CA GLY A 307 -4.91 38.19 -29.24
C GLY A 307 -5.89 38.97 -30.11
N ASN A 308 -5.40 40.09 -30.67
CA ASN A 308 -6.11 40.75 -31.76
C ASN A 308 -5.91 39.93 -33.05
N SER A 309 -6.90 39.95 -33.94
CA SER A 309 -6.82 39.39 -35.29
C SER A 309 -5.62 39.86 -36.13
N HIS A 310 -4.96 40.97 -35.75
CA HIS A 310 -3.72 41.46 -36.36
C HIS A 310 -2.43 40.81 -35.83
N TYR A 311 -2.49 40.08 -34.71
CA TYR A 311 -1.34 39.46 -34.04
C TYR A 311 -1.50 37.93 -33.91
N LYS A 312 -2.21 37.30 -34.85
CA LYS A 312 -2.44 35.84 -34.87
C LYS A 312 -1.15 35.06 -34.90
N ASP A 313 -0.18 35.52 -35.69
CA ASP A 313 1.11 34.86 -35.86
C ASP A 313 1.89 34.85 -34.53
N GLU A 314 1.88 35.96 -33.79
CA GLU A 314 2.53 36.07 -32.48
C GLU A 314 1.92 35.10 -31.45
N LEU A 315 0.59 34.96 -31.46
CA LEU A 315 -0.07 33.98 -30.59
C LEU A 315 0.20 32.54 -31.05
N ASN A 316 0.21 32.26 -32.35
CA ASN A 316 0.52 30.94 -32.89
C ASN A 316 1.96 30.51 -32.53
N ASP A 317 2.93 31.43 -32.57
CA ASP A 317 4.33 31.17 -32.18
C ASP A 317 4.46 30.76 -30.70
N MET A 318 3.66 31.37 -29.81
CA MET A 318 3.56 30.93 -28.42
C MET A 318 2.99 29.51 -28.31
N ILE A 319 1.97 29.20 -29.10
CA ILE A 319 1.35 27.87 -29.09
C ILE A 319 2.32 26.79 -29.59
N GLU A 320 3.22 27.09 -30.53
CA GLU A 320 4.26 26.15 -30.96
C GLU A 320 5.17 25.69 -29.80
N VAL A 321 5.33 26.48 -28.73
CA VAL A 321 6.05 26.05 -27.52
C VAL A 321 5.32 24.93 -26.79
N ILE A 322 3.99 24.92 -26.88
CA ILE A 322 3.12 23.94 -26.20
C ILE A 322 3.03 22.66 -27.03
N ASP A 323 2.96 22.80 -28.35
CA ASP A 323 2.75 21.69 -29.29
C ASP A 323 4.02 20.86 -29.52
N ASN A 324 5.22 21.44 -29.34
CA ASN A 324 6.52 20.75 -29.37
C ASN A 324 6.89 20.06 -28.03
#